data_AF-A0A6M3LRY4-F1
#
_entry.id   AF-A0A6M3LRY4-F1
#
_cell.length_a   1.000
_cell.length_b   1.000
_cell.length_c   1.000
_cell.angle_alpha   90.00
_cell.angle_beta   90.00
_cell.angle_gamma   90.00
#
_symmetry.space_group_name_H-M   'P 1'
#
loop_
_entity.id
_entity.type
_entity.pdbx_description
1 polymer ?
#
loop_
_entity_poly.entity_id
_entity_poly.type
_entity_poly.pdbx_seq_one_letter_code
_entity_poly.pdbx_strand_id
1 'polypeptide(L)'
;MKIKDAEAWKKWQDNNTDYYGGECVRYAEAWADLMEERMKCGVTVADVAERASRHADTNGITGFMYGAAVAMLASSWEHGEELRKWHNLDCQRGTEGERANESGGVLNPAILTIKEKSAE
;
A
#
# COMPACT_ATOMS: atom_id res chain seq x y z
N MET A 1 -6.00 -13.26 0.54
CA MET A 1 -6.83 -12.07 0.78
C MET A 1 -8.09 -12.17 -0.07
N LYS A 2 -9.19 -11.54 0.32
CA LYS A 2 -10.43 -11.52 -0.46
C LYS A 2 -10.39 -10.45 -1.55
N ILE A 3 -10.12 -10.91 -2.76
CA ILE A 3 -9.97 -10.08 -3.96
C ILE A 3 -11.36 -9.62 -4.44
N LYS A 4 -11.55 -8.29 -4.61
CA LYS A 4 -12.74 -7.71 -5.24
C LYS A 4 -12.61 -7.57 -6.75
N ASP A 5 -11.39 -7.41 -7.25
CA ASP A 5 -11.08 -7.27 -8.68
C ASP A 5 -9.87 -8.17 -9.02
N ALA A 6 -10.17 -9.34 -9.56
CA ALA A 6 -9.17 -10.35 -9.91
C ALA A 6 -8.35 -9.96 -11.14
N GLU A 7 -8.91 -9.18 -12.07
CA GLU A 7 -8.19 -8.72 -13.26
C GLU A 7 -7.16 -7.66 -12.88
N ALA A 8 -7.54 -6.71 -12.02
CA ALA A 8 -6.62 -5.72 -11.46
C ALA A 8 -5.47 -6.39 -10.71
N TRP A 9 -5.78 -7.36 -9.84
CA TRP A 9 -4.75 -8.09 -9.10
C TRP A 9 -3.79 -8.83 -10.03
N LYS A 10 -4.34 -9.58 -10.99
CA LYS A 10 -3.53 -10.33 -11.96
C LYS A 10 -2.61 -9.41 -12.76
N LYS A 11 -3.09 -8.24 -13.17
CA LYS A 11 -2.27 -7.24 -13.87
C LYS A 11 -1.11 -6.72 -13.02
N TRP A 12 -1.29 -6.56 -11.71
CA TRP A 12 -0.18 -6.23 -10.81
C TRP A 12 0.84 -7.36 -10.75
N GLN A 13 0.40 -8.61 -10.62
CA GLN A 13 1.30 -9.78 -10.62
C GLN A 13 2.09 -9.90 -11.93
N ASP A 14 1.41 -9.81 -13.07
CA ASP A 14 2.01 -9.99 -14.39
C ASP A 14 3.01 -8.89 -14.76
N ASN A 15 2.83 -7.66 -14.24
CA ASN A 15 3.73 -6.53 -14.50
C ASN A 15 4.91 -6.41 -13.52
N ASN A 16 4.87 -7.12 -12.40
CA ASN A 16 5.83 -6.99 -11.30
C ASN A 16 6.53 -8.33 -11.05
N THR A 17 7.24 -8.82 -12.06
CA THR A 17 7.91 -10.13 -12.04
C THR A 17 9.38 -10.06 -11.64
N ASP A 18 9.97 -8.87 -11.61
CA ASP A 18 11.34 -8.67 -11.14
C ASP A 18 11.42 -8.76 -9.61
N TYR A 19 12.64 -8.78 -9.06
CA TYR A 19 12.81 -8.89 -7.61
C TYR A 19 12.11 -7.74 -6.87
N TYR A 20 12.25 -6.51 -7.37
CA TYR A 20 11.75 -5.32 -6.68
C TYR A 20 10.22 -5.23 -6.77
N GLY A 21 9.65 -5.31 -7.97
CA GLY A 21 8.20 -5.31 -8.14
C GLY A 21 7.55 -6.53 -7.49
N GLY A 22 8.13 -7.71 -7.67
CA GLY A 22 7.61 -8.95 -7.09
C GLY A 22 7.55 -8.92 -5.56
N GLU A 23 8.48 -8.20 -4.93
CA GLU A 23 8.44 -7.99 -3.49
C GLU A 23 7.30 -7.06 -3.05
N CYS A 24 6.93 -6.04 -3.84
CA CYS A 24 5.72 -5.24 -3.58
C CYS A 24 4.46 -6.12 -3.57
N VAL A 25 4.34 -7.04 -4.53
CA VAL A 25 3.19 -7.94 -4.66
C VAL A 25 3.11 -8.89 -3.47
N ARG A 26 4.23 -9.54 -3.11
CA ARG A 26 4.29 -10.47 -1.97
C ARG A 26 3.97 -9.78 -0.66
N TYR A 27 4.54 -8.60 -0.43
CA TYR A 27 4.27 -7.79 0.75
C TYR A 27 2.79 -7.38 0.81
N ALA A 28 2.21 -6.91 -0.29
CA ALA A 28 0.81 -6.51 -0.35
C ALA A 28 -0.13 -7.67 0.03
N GLU A 29 0.09 -8.86 -0.54
CA GLU A 29 -0.70 -10.06 -0.26
C GLU A 29 -0.57 -10.48 1.22
N ALA A 30 0.65 -10.56 1.74
CA ALA A 30 0.91 -10.90 3.14
C ALA A 30 0.28 -9.90 4.12
N TRP A 31 0.34 -8.61 3.80
CA TRP A 31 -0.28 -7.56 4.61
C TRP A 31 -1.80 -7.71 4.66
N ALA A 32 -2.45 -7.88 3.52
CA ALA A 32 -3.89 -8.06 3.45
C ALA A 32 -4.36 -9.33 4.18
N ASP A 33 -3.63 -10.45 4.03
CA ASP A 33 -3.91 -11.70 4.74
C ASP A 33 -3.85 -11.52 6.27
N LEU A 34 -2.78 -10.89 6.76
CA LEU A 34 -2.61 -10.63 8.19
C LEU A 34 -3.70 -9.69 8.74
N MET A 35 -4.19 -8.76 7.93
CA MET A 35 -5.30 -7.89 8.31
C MET A 35 -6.61 -8.69 8.40
N GLU A 36 -6.95 -9.48 7.38
CA GLU A 36 -8.17 -10.29 7.36
C GLU A 36 -8.25 -11.26 8.53
N GLU A 37 -7.14 -11.94 8.86
CA GLU A 37 -7.07 -12.84 10.02
C GLU A 37 -7.40 -12.11 11.33
N ARG A 38 -6.95 -10.86 11.49
CA ARG A 38 -7.24 -10.08 12.69
C ARG A 38 -8.68 -9.54 12.67
N MET A 39 -9.17 -9.11 11.51
CA MET A 39 -10.51 -8.55 11.33
C MET A 39 -11.62 -9.59 11.63
N LYS A 40 -11.33 -10.90 11.55
CA LYS A 40 -12.25 -11.96 12.05
C LYS A 40 -12.61 -11.79 13.53
N CYS A 41 -11.78 -11.12 14.32
CA CYS A 41 -12.04 -10.80 15.73
C CYS A 41 -12.84 -9.48 15.93
N GLY A 42 -13.34 -8.87 14.85
CA GLY A 42 -14.19 -7.67 14.92
C GLY A 42 -13.46 -6.33 15.01
N VAL A 43 -12.14 -6.31 14.80
CA VAL A 43 -11.34 -5.07 14.72
C VAL A 43 -11.43 -4.45 13.32
N THR A 44 -11.26 -3.13 13.24
CA THR A 44 -11.33 -2.39 11.97
C THR A 44 -10.00 -2.43 11.20
N VAL A 45 -10.01 -2.00 9.93
CA VAL A 45 -8.78 -1.82 9.13
C VAL A 45 -7.80 -0.87 9.84
N ALA A 46 -8.30 0.27 10.34
CA ALA A 46 -7.48 1.27 11.00
C ALA A 46 -6.79 0.72 12.27
N ASP A 47 -7.44 -0.18 13.01
CA ASP A 47 -6.88 -0.78 14.22
C ASP A 47 -5.70 -1.73 13.94
N VAL A 48 -5.63 -2.31 12.74
CA VAL A 48 -4.70 -3.40 12.42
C VAL A 48 -3.68 -3.08 11.35
N ALA A 49 -3.94 -2.08 10.50
CA ALA A 49 -3.15 -1.80 9.30
C ALA A 49 -1.66 -1.64 9.61
N GLU A 50 -1.29 -0.75 10.54
CA GLU A 50 0.12 -0.48 10.89
C GLU A 50 0.83 -1.73 11.41
N ARG A 51 0.24 -2.42 12.39
CA ARG A 51 0.89 -3.60 12.99
C ARG A 51 0.96 -4.77 12.01
N ALA A 52 -0.04 -4.96 11.15
CA ALA A 52 -0.01 -6.00 10.13
C ALA A 52 1.04 -5.71 9.06
N SER A 53 1.18 -4.44 8.65
CA SER A 53 2.22 -3.98 7.72
C SER A 53 3.61 -4.34 8.22
N ARG A 54 3.93 -4.01 9.48
CA ARG A 54 5.23 -4.31 10.08
C ARG A 54 5.53 -5.81 10.16
N HIS A 55 4.51 -6.65 10.32
CA HIS A 55 4.69 -8.11 10.32
C HIS A 55 4.81 -8.70 8.92
N ALA A 56 4.20 -8.07 7.91
CA ALA A 56 4.32 -8.47 6.52
C ALA A 56 5.70 -8.14 5.93
N ASP A 57 6.38 -7.12 6.47
CA ASP A 57 7.71 -6.72 6.03
C ASP A 57 8.81 -7.66 6.57
N THR A 58 9.02 -8.79 5.88
CA THR A 58 10.09 -9.73 6.23
C THR A 58 11.41 -9.46 5.51
N ASN A 59 11.39 -8.63 4.46
CA ASN A 59 12.52 -8.45 3.54
C ASN A 59 13.05 -7.00 3.49
N GLY A 60 12.49 -6.08 4.28
CA GLY A 60 12.92 -4.68 4.38
C GLY A 60 12.46 -3.85 3.18
N ILE A 61 11.16 -3.69 3.01
CA ILE A 61 10.61 -2.90 1.90
C ILE A 61 10.95 -1.41 2.03
N THR A 62 11.05 -0.72 0.90
CA THR A 62 11.24 0.74 0.89
C THR A 62 9.91 1.48 1.03
N GLY A 63 9.96 2.77 1.41
CA GLY A 63 8.76 3.62 1.44
C GLY A 63 8.02 3.71 0.09
N PHE A 64 8.76 3.59 -1.04
CA PHE A 64 8.13 3.52 -2.36
C PHE A 64 7.33 2.24 -2.55
N MET A 65 7.92 1.09 -2.20
CA MET A 65 7.27 -0.23 -2.27
C MET A 65 6.04 -0.29 -1.39
N TYR A 66 6.09 0.30 -0.19
CA TYR A 66 4.94 0.43 0.70
C TYR A 66 3.79 1.20 0.02
N GLY A 67 4.06 2.37 -0.55
CA GLY A 67 3.05 3.13 -1.29
C GLY A 67 2.51 2.37 -2.52
N ALA A 68 3.37 1.64 -3.24
CA ALA A 68 2.95 0.80 -4.37
C ALA A 68 2.02 -0.34 -3.91
N ALA A 69 2.34 -1.00 -2.79
CA ALA A 69 1.50 -2.05 -2.21
C ALA A 69 0.12 -1.51 -1.81
N VAL A 70 0.03 -0.30 -1.22
CA VAL A 70 -1.26 0.35 -0.94
C VAL A 70 -2.07 0.55 -2.23
N ALA A 71 -1.44 0.96 -3.34
CA ALA A 71 -2.13 1.12 -4.63
C ALA A 71 -2.62 -0.23 -5.21
N MET A 72 -1.81 -1.28 -5.08
CA MET A 72 -2.20 -2.64 -5.48
C MET A 72 -3.44 -3.11 -4.70
N LEU A 73 -3.43 -2.95 -3.38
CA LEU A 73 -4.54 -3.32 -2.51
C LEU A 73 -5.77 -2.45 -2.76
N ALA A 74 -5.62 -1.14 -2.90
CA ALA A 74 -6.73 -0.22 -3.15
C ALA A 74 -7.56 -0.61 -4.37
N SER A 75 -6.89 -1.02 -5.45
CA SER A 75 -7.54 -1.45 -6.69
C SER A 75 -8.15 -2.86 -6.59
N SER A 76 -7.51 -3.77 -5.84
CA SER A 76 -7.78 -5.21 -6.00
C SER A 76 -8.43 -5.89 -4.79
N TRP A 77 -8.27 -5.34 -3.59
CA TRP A 77 -8.69 -5.96 -2.32
C TRP A 77 -10.04 -5.38 -1.83
N GLU A 78 -10.89 -6.23 -1.23
CA GLU A 78 -12.21 -5.82 -0.71
C GLU A 78 -12.14 -4.65 0.27
N HIS A 79 -11.17 -4.66 1.18
CA HIS A 79 -10.93 -3.58 2.15
C HIS A 79 -9.92 -2.53 1.66
N GLY A 80 -9.48 -2.64 0.41
CA GLY A 80 -8.41 -1.81 -0.13
C GLY A 80 -8.71 -0.32 -0.14
N GLU A 81 -9.96 0.07 -0.36
CA GLU A 81 -10.35 1.48 -0.37
C GLU A 81 -10.34 2.09 1.04
N GLU A 82 -10.74 1.31 2.06
CA GLU A 82 -10.65 1.71 3.46
C GLU A 82 -9.18 1.86 3.88
N LEU A 83 -8.34 0.89 3.49
CA LEU A 83 -6.90 0.94 3.72
C LEU A 83 -6.26 2.18 3.06
N ARG A 84 -6.61 2.46 1.80
CA ARG A 84 -6.10 3.64 1.07
C ARG A 84 -6.40 4.93 1.82
N LYS A 85 -7.63 5.09 2.29
CA LYS A 85 -8.05 6.30 3.02
C LYS A 85 -7.32 6.45 4.34
N TRP A 86 -7.22 5.36 5.11
CA TRP A 86 -6.43 5.33 6.34
C TRP A 86 -4.97 5.72 6.08
N HIS A 87 -4.33 5.06 5.11
CA HIS A 87 -2.94 5.30 4.73
C HIS A 87 -2.68 6.75 4.34
N ASN A 88 -3.54 7.31 3.49
CA ASN A 88 -3.40 8.69 3.04
C ASN A 88 -3.45 9.68 4.21
N LEU A 89 -4.31 9.45 5.20
CA LEU A 89 -4.41 10.30 6.39
C LEU A 89 -3.26 10.07 7.39
N ASP A 90 -2.75 8.84 7.48
CA ASP A 90 -1.62 8.49 8.34
C ASP A 90 -0.30 9.07 7.83
N CYS A 91 -0.08 9.03 6.51
CA CYS A 91 1.14 9.50 5.87
C CYS A 91 1.16 11.00 5.54
N GLN A 92 0.04 11.73 5.68
CA GLN A 92 0.00 13.15 5.31
C GLN A 92 0.79 14.03 6.30
N ARG A 93 1.25 15.18 5.80
CA ARG A 93 1.87 16.25 6.61
C ARG A 93 0.98 17.48 6.73
N GLY A 94 0.24 17.80 5.67
CA GLY A 94 -0.81 18.81 5.66
C GLY A 94 -2.14 18.16 5.27
N THR A 95 -2.71 18.61 4.16
CA THR A 95 -4.02 18.14 3.65
C THR A 95 -3.89 17.30 2.37
N GLU A 96 -2.68 16.88 2.03
CA GLU A 96 -2.41 16.06 0.82
C GLU A 96 -3.18 14.74 0.87
N GLY A 97 -3.35 14.15 2.06
CA GLY A 97 -4.06 12.89 2.25
C GLY A 97 -5.56 13.03 1.98
N GLU A 98 -6.16 14.13 2.46
CA GLU A 98 -7.54 14.48 2.18
C GLU A 98 -7.78 14.68 0.67
N ARG A 99 -6.91 15.45 0.00
CA ARG A 99 -6.98 15.65 -1.47
C ARG A 99 -6.78 14.35 -2.25
N ALA A 100 -5.89 13.47 -1.80
CA ALA A 100 -5.70 12.16 -2.39
C ALA A 100 -6.95 11.28 -2.19
N ASN A 101 -7.63 11.38 -1.05
CA ASN A 101 -8.87 10.65 -0.80
C ASN A 101 -9.99 11.07 -1.74
N GLU A 102 -10.15 12.36 -2.00
CA GLU A 102 -11.12 12.90 -2.96
C GLU A 102 -10.85 12.47 -4.40
N SER A 103 -9.58 12.41 -4.80
CA SER A 103 -9.19 12.09 -6.19
C SER A 103 -8.99 10.60 -6.48
N GLY A 104 -9.06 9.73 -5.47
CA GLY A 104 -8.74 8.31 -5.63
C GLY A 104 -7.22 8.00 -5.61
N GLY A 105 -6.38 9.00 -5.34
CA GLY A 105 -4.92 8.87 -5.30
C GLY A 105 -4.38 8.13 -4.07
N VAL A 106 -3.12 7.70 -4.16
CA VAL A 106 -2.37 7.06 -3.06
C VAL A 106 -1.14 7.91 -2.79
N LEU A 107 -0.97 8.40 -1.57
CA LEU A 107 0.27 9.07 -1.17
C LEU A 107 1.42 8.08 -1.12
N ASN A 108 2.59 8.47 -1.59
CA ASN A 108 3.80 7.67 -1.44
C ASN A 108 4.68 8.27 -0.35
N PRO A 109 4.98 7.55 0.75
CA PRO A 109 5.77 8.07 1.86
C PRO A 109 7.29 8.09 1.59
N ALA A 110 7.73 7.72 0.38
CA ALA A 110 9.15 7.78 0.01
C ALA A 110 9.72 9.20 0.18
N ILE A 111 10.87 9.28 0.86
CA ILE A 111 11.63 10.53 0.98
C ILE A 111 12.58 10.61 -0.21
N LEU A 112 12.37 11.60 -1.06
CA LEU A 112 13.23 11.86 -2.22
C LEU A 112 14.21 13.00 -1.90
N THR A 113 15.49 12.77 -2.13
CA THR A 113 16.51 13.83 -2.13
C THR A 113 16.76 14.26 -3.55
N ILE A 114 16.29 15.46 -3.91
CA ILE A 114 16.51 16.06 -5.22
C ILE A 114 17.79 16.90 -5.16
N LYS A 115 18.77 16.61 -6.02
CA LYS A 115 19.93 17.47 -6.24
C LYS A 115 19.65 18.33 -7.47
N GLU A 116 19.83 19.65 -7.34
CA GLU A 116 19.81 20.53 -8.52
C GLU A 116 20.96 20.14 -9.44
N LYS A 117 20.64 19.99 -10.73
CA LYS A 117 21.65 19.73 -11.75
C LYS A 117 22.54 20.96 -11.83
N SER A 118 23.84 20.81 -11.56
CA SER A 118 24.80 21.89 -11.77
C SER A 118 24.73 22.33 -13.23
N ALA A 119 24.59 23.63 -13.46
CA ALA A 119 24.70 24.18 -14.81
C ALA A 119 26.16 23.97 -15.28
N GLU A 120 26.34 23.09 -16.25
CA GLU A 120 27.58 22.99 -17.06
C GLU A 120 27.56 24.05 -18.15
#